data_AF-A0A383ENT2-F1
#
_entry.id   AF-A0A383ENT2-F1
#
_cell.length_a   1.000
_cell.length_b   1.000
_cell.length_c   1.000
_cell.angle_alpha   90.00
_cell.angle_beta   90.00
_cell.angle_gamma   90.00
#
_symmetry.space_group_name_H-M   'P 1'
#
loop_
_entity.id
_entity.type
_entity.pdbx_description
1 polymer ?
#
loop_
_entity_poly.entity_id
_entity_poly.type
_entity_poly.pdbx_seq_one_letter_code
_entity_poly.pdbx_strand_id
1 'polypeptide(L)'
;MKNLLLLIFFVLSCQSSPIENKSYGIDQDTRMSWWREARFGLFIHWGLYAIPAGEWNGKTTHGEWIRTSAEIPIDQYDKFIDRFNPVKFDADKWVQMAKHAGMRYIVITSKHHDGFALFDSKYTDFDVMSTPFKRDIMDEL
;
A
#
# COMPACT_ATOMS: atom_id res chain seq x y z
N MET A 1 49.54 -65.74 -16.70
CA MET A 1 48.93 -65.17 -15.48
C MET A 1 49.04 -63.65 -15.59
N LYS A 2 48.15 -62.98 -16.36
CA LYS A 2 46.96 -62.23 -15.89
C LYS A 2 47.19 -61.54 -14.55
N ASN A 3 47.31 -60.21 -14.56
CA ASN A 3 46.99 -59.24 -13.48
C ASN A 3 47.07 -57.84 -14.13
N LEU A 4 46.03 -57.43 -14.85
CA LEU A 4 44.89 -56.62 -14.39
C LEU A 4 45.30 -55.15 -14.15
N LEU A 5 45.14 -54.33 -15.21
CA LEU A 5 45.11 -52.87 -15.13
C LEU A 5 43.94 -52.44 -14.22
N LEU A 6 44.23 -51.71 -13.14
CA LEU A 6 43.21 -51.01 -12.37
C LEU A 6 43.14 -49.56 -12.87
N LEU A 7 42.15 -49.27 -13.73
CA LEU A 7 41.81 -47.90 -14.11
C LEU A 7 41.09 -47.25 -12.92
N ILE A 8 41.75 -46.33 -12.23
CA ILE A 8 41.12 -45.50 -11.20
C ILE A 8 40.35 -44.39 -11.94
N PHE A 9 39.03 -44.58 -12.08
CA PHE A 9 38.13 -43.50 -12.48
C PHE A 9 37.99 -42.53 -11.30
N PHE A 10 38.71 -41.41 -11.34
CA PHE A 10 38.51 -40.29 -10.42
C PHE A 10 37.24 -39.55 -10.86
N VAL A 11 36.10 -39.90 -10.25
CA VAL A 11 34.86 -39.15 -10.44
C VAL A 11 35.05 -37.79 -9.75
N LEU A 12 35.28 -36.73 -10.53
CA LEU A 12 35.18 -35.36 -10.05
C LEU A 12 33.72 -35.09 -9.68
N SER A 13 33.35 -35.34 -8.43
CA SER A 13 32.13 -34.78 -7.87
C SER A 13 32.31 -33.28 -7.77
N CYS A 14 31.74 -32.55 -8.73
CA CYS A 14 31.58 -31.11 -8.65
C CYS A 14 30.64 -30.83 -7.46
N GLN A 15 31.19 -30.54 -6.28
CA GLN A 15 30.41 -30.09 -5.15
C GLN A 15 29.99 -28.65 -5.44
N SER A 16 28.73 -28.44 -5.82
CA SER A 16 28.13 -27.10 -5.78
C SER A 16 28.03 -26.68 -4.32
N SER A 17 28.90 -25.78 -3.89
CA SER A 17 28.75 -25.09 -2.61
C SER A 17 27.37 -24.41 -2.59
N PRO A 18 26.56 -24.57 -1.52
CA PRO A 18 25.33 -23.80 -1.42
C PRO A 18 25.68 -22.32 -1.48
N ILE A 19 25.01 -21.59 -2.37
CA ILE A 19 25.09 -20.13 -2.41
C ILE A 19 24.49 -19.65 -1.08
N GLU A 20 25.37 -19.30 -0.15
CA GLU A 20 24.96 -18.69 1.11
C GLU A 20 24.44 -17.29 0.78
N ASN A 21 23.10 -17.15 0.72
CA ASN A 21 22.45 -15.86 0.62
C ASN A 21 22.73 -15.08 1.89
N LYS A 22 23.89 -14.40 1.94
CA LYS A 22 24.23 -13.48 3.02
C LYS A 22 23.27 -12.30 2.97
N SER A 23 22.22 -12.39 3.77
CA SER A 23 21.34 -11.27 4.10
C SER A 23 22.14 -10.24 4.89
N TYR A 24 22.61 -9.19 4.24
CA TYR A 24 23.31 -8.06 4.86
C TYR A 24 22.34 -7.09 5.58
N GLY A 25 21.34 -7.61 6.30
CA GLY A 25 20.32 -6.81 6.98
C GLY A 25 19.88 -7.41 8.30
N ILE A 26 19.20 -6.59 9.10
CA ILE A 26 18.47 -7.01 10.30
C ILE A 26 17.61 -8.22 9.92
N ASP A 27 17.68 -9.29 10.71
CA ASP A 27 16.89 -10.49 10.44
C ASP A 27 15.39 -10.15 10.45
N GLN A 28 14.61 -10.91 9.69
CA GLN A 28 13.19 -10.63 9.49
C GLN A 28 12.42 -10.60 10.81
N ASP A 29 12.80 -11.43 11.78
CA ASP A 29 12.10 -11.49 13.05
C ASP A 29 12.31 -10.20 13.85
N THR A 30 13.55 -9.76 13.95
CA THR A 30 13.91 -8.48 14.57
C THR A 30 13.22 -7.31 13.85
N ARG A 31 13.19 -7.29 12.52
CA ARG A 31 12.52 -6.24 11.74
C ARG A 31 11.00 -6.18 11.99
N MET A 32 10.36 -7.32 12.21
CA MET A 32 8.91 -7.43 12.40
C MET A 32 8.47 -7.43 13.87
N SER A 33 9.40 -7.39 14.82
CA SER A 33 9.13 -7.39 16.26
C SER A 33 8.14 -6.29 16.66
N TRP A 34 8.44 -5.04 16.31
CA TRP A 34 7.61 -3.88 16.62
C TRP A 34 6.18 -4.03 16.07
N TRP A 35 6.02 -4.53 14.84
CA TRP A 35 4.70 -4.68 14.20
C TRP A 35 3.85 -5.71 14.94
N ARG A 36 4.47 -6.83 15.36
CA ARG A 36 3.79 -7.83 16.17
C ARG A 36 3.41 -7.29 17.54
N GLU A 37 4.26 -6.49 18.16
CA GLU A 37 4.01 -5.88 19.46
C GLU A 37 2.98 -4.75 19.41
N ALA A 38 2.88 -4.06 18.26
CA ALA A 38 1.95 -2.96 18.05
C ALA A 38 0.49 -3.40 18.19
N ARG A 39 0.15 -4.61 17.70
CA ARG A 39 -1.15 -5.32 17.80
C ARG A 39 -2.38 -4.62 17.20
N PHE A 40 -2.58 -3.35 17.53
CA PHE A 40 -3.76 -2.57 17.22
C PHE A 40 -3.38 -1.33 16.43
N GLY A 41 -4.01 -1.12 15.29
CA GLY A 41 -3.76 0.02 14.41
C GLY A 41 -5.00 0.49 13.69
N LEU A 42 -4.88 1.65 13.06
CA LEU A 42 -5.93 2.27 12.27
C LEU A 42 -5.74 1.95 10.79
N PHE A 43 -6.79 1.53 10.10
CA PHE A 43 -6.82 1.55 8.65
C PHE A 43 -7.74 2.67 8.18
N ILE A 44 -7.20 3.61 7.40
CA ILE A 44 -7.92 4.69 6.74
C ILE A 44 -8.10 4.36 5.25
N HIS A 45 -9.35 4.18 4.82
CA HIS A 45 -9.72 4.21 3.41
C HIS A 45 -10.26 5.59 3.07
N TRP A 46 -9.51 6.34 2.27
CA TRP A 46 -9.89 7.66 1.84
C TRP A 46 -9.46 7.93 0.39
N GLY A 47 -10.29 8.68 -0.33
CA GLY A 47 -10.13 8.95 -1.76
C GLY A 47 -11.39 9.61 -2.34
N LEU A 48 -11.47 9.71 -3.67
CA LEU A 48 -12.60 10.37 -4.34
C LEU A 48 -13.95 9.72 -4.02
N TYR A 49 -13.99 8.41 -3.79
CA TYR A 49 -15.19 7.65 -3.41
C TYR A 49 -15.85 8.15 -2.11
N ALA A 50 -15.13 8.89 -1.26
CA ALA A 50 -15.71 9.51 -0.08
C ALA A 50 -16.66 10.68 -0.40
N ILE A 51 -16.60 11.25 -1.62
CA ILE A 51 -17.48 12.34 -2.06
C ILE A 51 -18.91 11.86 -2.35
N PRO A 52 -19.14 10.82 -3.18
CA PRO A 52 -20.47 10.24 -3.33
C PRO A 52 -20.88 9.39 -2.13
N ALA A 53 -19.94 8.99 -1.26
CA ALA A 53 -20.21 8.36 0.03
C ALA A 53 -21.15 7.14 -0.02
N GLY A 54 -21.00 6.32 -1.06
CA GLY A 54 -21.82 5.11 -1.25
C GLY A 54 -23.15 5.33 -1.97
N GLU A 55 -23.50 6.58 -2.31
CA GLU A 55 -24.72 6.91 -3.04
C GLU A 55 -24.47 7.21 -4.53
N TRP A 56 -25.22 6.55 -5.40
CA TRP A 56 -25.28 6.88 -6.82
C TRP A 56 -26.68 6.62 -7.38
N ASN A 57 -27.27 7.61 -8.07
CA ASN A 57 -28.61 7.52 -8.66
C ASN A 57 -29.69 6.97 -7.70
N GLY A 58 -29.66 7.41 -6.43
CA GLY A 58 -30.62 7.03 -5.39
C GLY A 58 -30.39 5.65 -4.76
N LYS A 59 -29.31 4.94 -5.12
CA LYS A 59 -28.89 3.69 -4.46
C LYS A 59 -27.75 3.96 -3.49
N THR A 60 -27.85 3.44 -2.27
CA THR A 60 -26.89 3.65 -1.17
C THR A 60 -26.10 2.40 -0.78
N THR A 61 -26.00 1.43 -1.69
CA THR A 61 -25.43 0.10 -1.44
C THR A 61 -23.95 0.00 -1.80
N HIS A 62 -23.26 1.13 -1.98
CA HIS A 62 -21.88 1.17 -2.48
C HIS A 62 -20.89 1.62 -1.40
N GLY A 63 -19.61 1.37 -1.64
CA GLY A 63 -18.48 1.81 -0.81
C GLY A 63 -17.33 2.34 -1.66
N GLU A 64 -16.11 2.03 -1.29
CA GLU A 64 -14.90 2.37 -2.06
C GLU A 64 -14.87 1.78 -3.47
N TRP A 65 -15.66 0.71 -3.72
CA TRP A 65 -15.90 0.13 -5.04
C TRP A 65 -17.01 0.81 -5.84
N ILE A 66 -17.51 1.99 -5.44
CA ILE A 66 -18.68 2.64 -6.06
C ILE A 66 -18.55 2.84 -7.56
N ARG A 67 -17.34 3.19 -8.07
CA ARG A 67 -17.12 3.32 -9.51
C ARG A 67 -17.51 2.06 -10.27
N THR A 68 -17.06 0.90 -9.79
CA THR A 68 -17.33 -0.39 -10.41
C THR A 68 -18.75 -0.88 -10.13
N SER A 69 -19.16 -0.86 -8.87
CA SER A 69 -20.45 -1.44 -8.44
C SER A 69 -21.67 -0.65 -8.88
N ALA A 70 -21.54 0.66 -9.13
CA ALA A 70 -22.58 1.50 -9.69
C ALA A 70 -22.38 1.78 -11.19
N GLU A 71 -21.36 1.16 -11.81
CA GLU A 71 -21.00 1.31 -13.23
C GLU A 71 -20.83 2.79 -13.65
N ILE A 72 -20.20 3.59 -12.79
CA ILE A 72 -19.97 5.01 -13.06
C ILE A 72 -18.94 5.15 -14.18
N PRO A 73 -19.27 5.83 -15.29
CA PRO A 73 -18.30 6.12 -16.35
C PRO A 73 -17.09 6.90 -15.81
N ILE A 74 -15.90 6.63 -16.35
CA ILE A 74 -14.64 7.25 -15.90
C ILE A 74 -14.71 8.79 -15.98
N ASP A 75 -15.23 9.32 -17.08
CA ASP A 75 -15.38 10.76 -17.31
C ASP A 75 -16.37 11.43 -16.35
N GLN A 76 -17.22 10.67 -15.68
CA GLN A 76 -18.10 11.16 -14.62
C GLN A 76 -17.45 11.05 -13.25
N TYR A 77 -16.76 9.93 -12.98
CA TYR A 77 -16.09 9.71 -11.70
C TYR A 77 -14.91 10.68 -11.51
N ASP A 78 -14.12 10.91 -12.55
CA ASP A 78 -12.92 11.73 -12.47
C ASP A 78 -13.23 13.21 -12.16
N LYS A 79 -14.45 13.67 -12.45
CA LYS A 79 -14.95 15.01 -12.07
C LYS A 79 -15.03 15.20 -10.55
N PHE A 80 -14.93 14.15 -9.75
CA PHE A 80 -14.81 14.30 -8.30
C PHE A 80 -13.51 14.98 -7.87
N ILE A 81 -12.47 15.02 -8.71
CA ILE A 81 -11.25 15.81 -8.47
C ILE A 81 -11.59 17.27 -8.17
N ASP A 82 -12.50 17.86 -8.95
CA ASP A 82 -12.89 19.28 -8.80
C ASP A 82 -13.59 19.56 -7.47
N ARG A 83 -14.07 18.51 -6.79
CA ARG A 83 -14.82 18.59 -5.52
C ARG A 83 -14.00 18.15 -4.32
N PHE A 84 -12.84 17.53 -4.52
CA PHE A 84 -12.02 17.04 -3.42
C PHE A 84 -11.31 18.20 -2.73
N ASN A 85 -11.94 18.75 -1.70
CA ASN A 85 -11.40 19.86 -0.91
C ASN A 85 -11.70 19.68 0.59
N PRO A 86 -11.01 18.77 1.29
CA PRO A 86 -11.24 18.49 2.69
C PRO A 86 -10.66 19.59 3.60
N VAL A 87 -11.28 20.77 3.61
CA VAL A 87 -10.84 21.95 4.38
C VAL A 87 -10.76 21.73 5.91
N LYS A 88 -11.34 20.64 6.41
CA LYS A 88 -11.27 20.25 7.84
C LYS A 88 -10.19 19.22 8.13
N PHE A 89 -9.44 18.77 7.12
CA PHE A 89 -8.34 17.83 7.29
C PHE A 89 -7.21 18.46 8.10
N ASP A 90 -6.76 17.70 9.11
CA ASP A 90 -5.76 18.07 10.09
C ASP A 90 -5.10 16.77 10.56
N ALA A 91 -3.89 16.50 10.06
CA ALA A 91 -3.16 15.26 10.31
C ALA A 91 -2.85 15.09 11.80
N ASP A 92 -2.45 16.16 12.49
CA ASP A 92 -2.18 16.15 13.93
C ASP A 92 -3.40 15.68 14.72
N LYS A 93 -4.60 16.18 14.38
CA LYS A 93 -5.84 15.72 15.03
C LYS A 93 -6.12 14.24 14.79
N TRP A 94 -5.85 13.74 13.58
CA TRP A 94 -6.07 12.33 13.24
C TRP A 94 -5.09 11.42 14.01
N VAL A 95 -3.80 11.78 14.04
CA VAL A 95 -2.77 11.05 14.78
C VAL A 95 -3.03 11.10 16.29
N GLN A 96 -3.42 12.27 16.83
CA GLN A 96 -3.81 12.40 18.24
C GLN A 96 -4.99 11.50 18.58
N MET A 97 -6.02 11.44 17.72
CA MET A 97 -7.17 10.56 17.91
C MET A 97 -6.74 9.09 17.96
N ALA A 98 -5.95 8.63 16.98
CA ALA A 98 -5.46 7.25 16.93
C ALA A 98 -4.63 6.91 18.18
N LYS A 99 -3.74 7.82 18.59
CA LYS A 99 -2.91 7.67 19.79
C LYS A 99 -3.75 7.60 21.07
N HIS A 100 -4.76 8.46 21.21
CA HIS A 100 -5.67 8.43 22.36
C HIS A 100 -6.53 7.15 22.41
N ALA A 101 -6.85 6.58 21.25
CA ALA A 101 -7.52 5.28 21.17
C ALA A 101 -6.59 4.08 21.50
N GLY A 102 -5.29 4.31 21.67
CA GLY A 102 -4.30 3.27 21.95
C GLY A 102 -3.75 2.56 20.71
N MET A 103 -4.02 3.07 19.51
CA MET A 103 -3.48 2.52 18.26
C MET A 103 -1.98 2.81 18.16
N ARG A 104 -1.24 1.86 17.58
CA ARG A 104 0.23 1.86 17.51
C ARG A 104 0.78 2.03 16.10
N TYR A 105 -0.06 1.94 15.09
CA TYR A 105 0.28 2.19 13.70
C TYR A 105 -0.95 2.69 12.93
N ILE A 106 -0.71 3.38 11.83
CA ILE A 106 -1.73 3.80 10.86
C ILE A 106 -1.34 3.22 9.51
N VAL A 107 -2.32 2.67 8.80
CA VAL A 107 -2.24 2.31 7.39
C VAL A 107 -3.27 3.16 6.66
N ILE A 108 -2.85 3.88 5.64
CA ILE A 108 -3.75 4.70 4.82
C ILE A 108 -3.59 4.28 3.35
N THR A 109 -4.69 4.30 2.61
CA THR A 109 -4.68 4.08 1.16
C THR A 109 -3.95 5.21 0.45
N SER A 110 -2.65 5.06 0.17
CA SER A 110 -1.90 6.03 -0.65
C SER A 110 -2.49 6.18 -2.05
N LYS A 111 -3.05 5.08 -2.56
CA LYS A 111 -3.85 4.99 -3.77
C LYS A 111 -4.77 3.76 -3.66
N HIS A 112 -6.05 3.89 -4.01
CA HIS A 112 -6.99 2.76 -4.05
C HIS A 112 -7.19 2.24 -5.49
N HIS A 113 -8.16 1.35 -5.71
CA HIS A 113 -8.46 0.76 -7.02
C HIS A 113 -9.05 1.75 -8.04
N ASP A 114 -9.55 2.91 -7.59
CA ASP A 114 -9.99 3.98 -8.49
C ASP A 114 -8.81 4.75 -9.11
N GLY A 115 -7.61 4.59 -8.55
CA GLY A 115 -6.36 5.14 -9.10
C GLY A 115 -5.98 6.51 -8.56
N PHE A 116 -6.83 7.15 -7.75
CA PHE A 116 -6.55 8.49 -7.22
C PHE A 116 -5.47 8.42 -6.14
N ALA A 117 -4.37 9.16 -6.33
CA ALA A 117 -3.27 9.21 -5.38
C ALA A 117 -3.46 10.33 -4.34
N LEU A 118 -3.23 10.03 -3.06
CA LEU A 118 -3.28 11.00 -1.96
C LEU A 118 -1.97 11.78 -1.76
N PHE A 119 -1.01 11.65 -2.67
CA PHE A 119 0.32 12.26 -2.60
C PHE A 119 0.67 12.95 -3.92
N ASP A 120 1.68 13.85 -3.91
CA ASP A 120 2.22 14.50 -5.12
C ASP A 120 2.96 13.47 -6.00
N SER A 121 2.27 12.95 -7.02
CA SER A 121 2.78 11.87 -7.84
C SER A 121 3.60 12.40 -9.01
N LYS A 122 4.81 11.86 -9.18
CA LYS A 122 5.64 12.16 -10.36
C LYS A 122 5.19 11.47 -11.65
N TYR A 123 4.13 10.67 -11.61
CA TYR A 123 3.77 9.73 -12.68
C TYR A 123 2.34 9.89 -13.21
N THR A 124 1.49 10.68 -12.56
CA THR A 124 0.12 10.92 -13.01
C THR A 124 -0.40 12.22 -12.42
N ASP A 125 -1.22 12.95 -13.19
CA ASP A 125 -1.96 14.10 -12.68
C ASP A 125 -3.24 13.68 -11.93
N PHE A 126 -3.57 12.39 -11.86
CA PHE A 126 -4.76 11.90 -11.15
C PHE A 126 -4.45 11.73 -9.64
N ASP A 127 -4.13 12.86 -9.00
CA ASP A 127 -3.70 12.92 -7.61
C ASP A 127 -4.23 14.14 -6.85
N VAL A 128 -3.91 14.22 -5.55
CA VAL A 128 -4.36 15.29 -4.66
C VAL A 128 -3.90 16.68 -5.13
N MET A 129 -2.78 16.78 -5.84
CA MET A 129 -2.25 18.05 -6.33
C MET A 129 -3.04 18.57 -7.53
N SER A 130 -3.88 17.76 -8.17
CA SER A 130 -4.86 18.23 -9.17
C SER A 130 -6.17 18.75 -8.60
N THR A 131 -6.40 18.59 -7.30
CA THR A 131 -7.64 19.03 -6.64
C THR A 131 -7.55 20.48 -6.13
N PRO A 132 -8.65 21.12 -5.70
CA PRO A 132 -8.59 22.41 -5.01
C PRO A 132 -7.81 22.39 -3.68
N PHE A 133 -7.58 21.21 -3.08
CA PHE A 133 -6.92 21.07 -1.79
C PHE A 133 -5.42 21.40 -1.82
N LYS A 134 -4.72 21.00 -2.90
CA LYS A 134 -3.29 21.31 -3.18
C LYS A 134 -2.31 21.05 -2.02
N ARG A 135 -2.60 20.04 -1.19
CA ARG A 135 -1.77 19.62 -0.05
C ARG A 135 -1.51 18.12 -0.15
N ASP A 136 -0.27 17.72 0.08
CA ASP A 136 0.11 16.31 0.09
C ASP A 136 -0.36 15.67 1.41
N ILE A 137 -1.42 14.87 1.32
CA ILE A 137 -2.03 14.24 2.50
C ILE A 137 -1.08 13.21 3.10
N MET A 138 -0.30 12.50 2.28
CA MET A 138 0.60 11.45 2.73
C MET A 138 1.88 12.00 3.36
N ASP A 139 2.33 13.19 2.95
CA ASP A 139 3.45 13.90 3.59
C ASP A 139 3.04 14.48 4.96
N GLU A 140 1.78 14.91 5.11
CA GLU A 140 1.28 15.46 6.37
C GLU A 140 0.95 14.41 7.45
N LEU A 141 0.60 13.17 7.07
CA LEU A 141 0.10 12.09 7.95
C LEU A 141 1.19 11.11 8.42
#